data_AF-A0A940QFZ0-F1
#
_entry.id   AF-A0A940QFZ0-F1
#
_cell.length_a   1.000
_cell.length_b   1.000
_cell.length_c   1.000
_cell.angle_alpha   90.00
_cell.angle_beta   90.00
_cell.angle_gamma   90.00
#
_symmetry.space_group_name_H-M   'P 1'
#
loop_
_entity.id
_entity.type
_entity.pdbx_description
1 polymer ?
#
loop_
_entity_poly.entity_id
_entity_poly.type
_entity_poly.pdbx_seq_one_letter_code
_entity_poly.pdbx_strand_id
1 'polypeptide(L)'
;MPFFRTYFHRMGTTNVYRLAKILWSIDLRLIADKLTKYYLIIGGSRDSMACRAGLGRHLLVLRNARSVYSREITEFEQGADHCCCGNQTAAMDAVLLWAEMMERRDRLLDGLQK
;
A
#
# COMPACT_ATOMS: atom_id res chain seq x y z
N MET A 1 10.64 8.65 -19.90
CA MET A 1 10.63 8.17 -18.50
C MET A 1 10.34 6.67 -18.46
N PRO A 2 11.21 5.85 -17.82
CA PRO A 2 11.03 4.39 -17.71
C PRO A 2 9.69 3.98 -17.09
N PHE A 3 9.19 4.76 -16.12
CA PHE A 3 7.90 4.56 -15.45
C PHE A 3 6.73 4.39 -16.42
N PHE A 4 6.50 5.39 -17.28
CA PHE A 4 5.40 5.35 -18.26
C PHE A 4 5.56 4.22 -19.27
N ARG A 5 6.80 3.89 -19.68
CA ARG A 5 7.04 2.79 -20.62
C ARG A 5 6.56 1.45 -20.06
N THR A 6 6.85 1.17 -18.79
CA THR A 6 6.41 -0.04 -18.11
C THR A 6 4.90 -0.08 -17.94
N TYR A 7 4.29 1.03 -17.49
CA TYR A 7 2.83 1.10 -17.32
C TYR A 7 2.09 0.99 -18.66
N PHE A 8 2.59 1.64 -19.70
CA PHE A 8 2.03 1.56 -21.04
C PHE A 8 2.06 0.16 -21.62
N HIS A 9 3.19 -0.53 -21.46
CA HIS A 9 3.31 -1.93 -21.85
C HIS A 9 2.31 -2.81 -21.08
N ARG A 10 2.22 -2.66 -19.76
CA ARG A 10 1.36 -3.51 -18.91
C ARG A 10 -0.14 -3.26 -19.12
N MET A 11 -0.52 -2.01 -19.36
CA MET A 11 -1.92 -1.60 -19.51
C MET A 11 -2.39 -1.56 -20.97
N GLY A 12 -1.54 -1.95 -21.93
CA GLY A 12 -1.89 -2.00 -23.35
C GLY A 12 -2.28 -0.64 -23.94
N THR A 13 -1.67 0.44 -23.46
CA THR A 13 -1.97 1.81 -23.92
C THR A 13 -0.69 2.61 -24.00
N THR A 14 -0.53 3.49 -25.00
CA THR A 14 0.57 4.46 -25.08
C THR A 14 0.12 5.89 -24.76
N ASN A 15 -1.18 6.06 -24.47
CA ASN A 15 -1.80 7.35 -24.21
C ASN A 15 -1.95 7.58 -22.69
N VAL A 16 -1.39 8.68 -22.19
CA VAL A 16 -1.43 9.07 -20.76
C VAL A 16 -2.86 9.26 -20.26
N TYR A 17 -3.74 9.90 -21.03
CA TYR A 17 -5.14 10.11 -20.65
C TYR A 17 -5.87 8.76 -20.52
N ARG A 18 -5.64 7.84 -21.45
CA ARG A 18 -6.22 6.50 -21.38
C ARG A 18 -5.68 5.71 -20.19
N LEU A 19 -4.39 5.83 -19.89
CA LEU A 19 -3.79 5.24 -18.68
C LEU A 19 -4.46 5.79 -17.42
N ALA A 20 -4.60 7.11 -17.30
CA ALA A 20 -5.26 7.74 -16.16
C ALA A 20 -6.72 7.27 -16.02
N LYS A 21 -7.47 7.17 -17.12
CA LYS A 21 -8.85 6.67 -17.13
C LYS A 21 -8.93 5.22 -16.61
N ILE A 22 -7.98 4.36 -16.99
CA ILE A 22 -7.91 2.99 -16.47
C ILE A 22 -7.63 3.02 -14.97
N LEU A 23 -6.61 3.75 -14.52
CA LEU A 23 -6.24 3.82 -13.10
C LEU A 23 -7.39 4.37 -12.24
N TRP A 24 -8.10 5.40 -12.70
CA TRP A 24 -9.26 5.96 -12.00
C TRP A 24 -10.51 5.07 -12.03
N SER A 25 -10.59 4.11 -12.95
CA SER A 25 -11.70 3.14 -12.97
C SER A 25 -11.57 2.05 -11.91
N ILE A 26 -10.39 1.90 -11.30
CA ILE A 26 -10.14 0.90 -10.26
C ILE A 26 -10.75 1.41 -8.95
N ASP A 27 -11.80 0.74 -8.50
CA ASP A 27 -12.49 1.07 -7.27
C ASP A 27 -12.55 -0.13 -6.31
N LEU A 28 -11.76 -0.06 -5.23
CA LEU A 28 -11.72 -1.09 -4.20
C LEU A 28 -13.02 -1.17 -3.38
N ARG A 29 -13.86 -0.14 -3.38
CA ARG A 29 -15.12 -0.13 -2.62
C ARG A 29 -16.07 -1.24 -3.06
N LEU A 30 -16.04 -1.60 -4.35
CA LEU A 30 -16.87 -2.67 -4.93
C LEU A 30 -16.55 -4.06 -4.37
N ILE A 31 -15.34 -4.24 -3.82
CA ILE A 31 -14.91 -5.50 -3.22
C ILE A 31 -14.63 -5.38 -1.71
N ALA A 32 -14.93 -4.24 -1.10
CA ALA A 32 -14.61 -3.93 0.29
C ALA A 32 -15.05 -5.03 1.26
N ASP A 33 -16.26 -5.59 1.06
CA ASP A 33 -16.79 -6.63 1.93
C ASP A 33 -16.00 -7.94 1.89
N LYS A 34 -15.26 -8.19 0.80
CA LYS A 34 -14.46 -9.38 0.60
C LYS A 34 -13.04 -9.25 1.19
N LEU A 35 -12.64 -8.04 1.60
CA LEU A 35 -11.31 -7.74 2.12
C LEU A 35 -11.19 -8.11 3.60
N THR A 36 -11.04 -9.40 3.90
CA THR A 36 -11.10 -9.94 5.28
C THR A 36 -9.74 -10.32 5.88
N LYS A 37 -8.66 -10.11 5.14
CA LYS A 37 -7.30 -10.52 5.54
C LYS A 37 -6.61 -9.47 6.41
N TYR A 38 -5.34 -9.71 6.68
CA TYR A 38 -4.44 -8.74 7.28
C TYR A 38 -3.84 -7.88 6.18
N TYR A 39 -3.82 -6.56 6.38
CA TYR A 39 -3.32 -5.62 5.39
C TYR A 39 -2.25 -4.73 5.99
N LEU A 40 -1.21 -4.47 5.21
CA LEU A 40 -0.22 -3.42 5.44
C LEU A 40 -0.39 -2.38 4.34
N ILE A 41 -0.53 -1.11 4.74
CA ILE A 41 -0.57 0.03 3.82
C ILE A 41 0.65 0.89 4.11
N ILE A 42 1.45 1.16 3.08
CA ILE A 42 2.62 2.03 3.16
C ILE A 42 2.38 3.23 2.24
N GLY A 43 2.70 4.43 2.70
CA GLY A 43 2.64 5.64 1.86
C GLY A 43 3.61 6.70 2.30
N GLY A 44 4.02 7.55 1.36
CA GLY A 44 4.88 8.70 1.63
C GLY A 44 4.08 9.94 2.05
N SER A 45 4.57 10.71 3.03
CA SER A 45 3.87 11.90 3.54
C SER A 45 3.79 13.05 2.54
N ARG A 46 4.61 13.03 1.48
CA ARG A 46 4.68 14.00 0.37
C ARG A 46 4.38 13.37 -0.99
N ASP A 47 3.69 12.24 -1.03
CA ASP A 47 3.30 11.60 -2.29
C ASP A 47 2.29 12.51 -3.03
N SER A 48 2.75 13.08 -4.15
CA SER A 48 1.97 13.97 -5.02
C SER A 48 1.03 13.21 -5.97
N MET A 49 1.25 11.91 -6.16
CA MET A 49 0.43 11.06 -7.02
C MET A 49 -0.67 10.36 -6.23
N ALA A 50 -0.38 9.87 -5.03
CA ALA A 50 -1.31 9.28 -4.10
C ALA A 50 -1.26 10.03 -2.76
N CYS A 51 -2.03 11.12 -2.67
CA CYS A 51 -2.00 12.02 -1.52
C CYS A 51 -2.12 11.29 -0.18
N ARG A 52 -1.47 11.84 0.86
CA ARG A 52 -1.51 11.35 2.26
C ARG A 52 -2.92 10.98 2.76
N ALA A 53 -3.93 11.79 2.45
CA ALA A 53 -5.33 11.51 2.80
C ALA A 53 -5.88 10.20 2.21
N GLY A 54 -5.26 9.71 1.13
CA GLY A 54 -5.53 8.41 0.53
C GLY A 54 -5.31 7.25 1.49
N LEU A 55 -4.30 7.32 2.37
CA LEU A 55 -4.08 6.31 3.41
C LEU A 55 -5.32 6.15 4.30
N GLY A 56 -5.86 7.26 4.81
CA GLY A 56 -7.08 7.25 5.61
C GLY A 56 -8.30 6.71 4.85
N ARG A 57 -8.43 7.06 3.56
CA ARG A 57 -9.51 6.51 2.71
C ARG A 57 -9.39 4.99 2.55
N HIS A 58 -8.19 4.44 2.43
CA HIS A 58 -8.01 2.99 2.35
C HIS A 58 -8.40 2.29 3.65
N LEU A 59 -8.12 2.89 4.82
CA LEU A 59 -8.58 2.34 6.11
C LEU A 59 -10.11 2.23 6.18
N LEU A 60 -10.84 3.22 5.63
CA LEU A 60 -12.31 3.17 5.56
C LEU A 60 -12.85 2.07 4.65
N VAL A 61 -12.12 1.72 3.59
CA VAL A 61 -12.49 0.63 2.67
C VAL A 61 -12.31 -0.74 3.33
N LEU A 62 -11.29 -0.89 4.18
CA LEU A 62 -10.92 -2.14 4.83
C LEU A 62 -11.76 -2.47 6.09
N ARG A 63 -13.07 -2.18 6.04
CA ARG A 63 -13.99 -2.33 7.19
C ARG A 63 -14.12 -3.75 7.75
N ASN A 64 -13.92 -4.77 6.90
CA ASN A 64 -14.04 -6.17 7.29
C ASN A 64 -12.67 -6.85 7.47
N ALA A 65 -11.58 -6.09 7.38
CA ALA A 65 -10.24 -6.64 7.52
C ALA A 65 -10.02 -7.16 8.95
N ARG A 66 -9.31 -8.29 9.07
CA ARG A 66 -9.00 -8.86 10.39
C ARG A 66 -8.07 -7.97 11.21
N SER A 67 -7.12 -7.30 10.55
CA SER A 67 -6.36 -6.18 11.10
C SER A 67 -5.74 -5.38 9.96
N VAL A 68 -5.55 -4.09 10.20
CA VAL A 68 -4.92 -3.18 9.25
C VAL A 68 -3.79 -2.44 9.95
N TYR A 69 -2.62 -2.46 9.32
CA TYR A 69 -1.43 -1.73 9.74
C TYR A 69 -1.15 -0.66 8.70
N SER A 70 -0.86 0.55 9.16
CA SER A 70 -0.46 1.65 8.29
C SER A 70 0.90 2.18 8.69
N ARG A 71 1.77 2.39 7.70
CA ARG A 71 3.05 3.04 7.88
C ARG A 71 3.17 4.20 6.91
N GLU A 72 3.21 5.41 7.46
CA GLU A 72 3.50 6.60 6.67
C GLU A 72 4.99 6.93 6.78
N ILE A 73 5.71 6.94 5.67
CA ILE A 73 7.11 7.36 5.60
C ILE A 73 7.17 8.88 5.49
N THR A 74 7.83 9.48 6.46
CA THR A 74 7.88 10.94 6.59
C THR A 74 9.04 11.53 5.81
N GLU A 75 9.03 12.84 5.62
CA GLU A 75 10.12 13.54 4.95
C GLU A 75 11.47 13.40 5.65
N PHE A 76 11.43 13.33 6.99
CA PHE A 76 12.62 13.13 7.81
C PHE A 76 13.38 11.86 7.38
N GLU A 77 12.65 10.84 6.95
CA GLU A 77 13.18 9.54 6.52
C GLU A 77 13.60 9.52 5.06
N GLN A 78 13.48 10.65 4.34
CA GLN A 78 13.89 10.83 2.94
C GLN A 78 13.19 9.91 1.93
N GLY A 79 12.09 9.26 2.31
CA GLY A 79 11.26 8.39 1.44
C GLY A 79 9.80 8.82 1.36
N ALA A 80 9.51 10.11 1.55
CA ALA A 80 8.16 10.63 1.59
C ALA A 80 7.49 10.77 0.21
N ASP A 81 8.22 10.52 -0.87
CA ASP A 81 7.77 10.64 -2.25
C ASP A 81 6.92 9.43 -2.72
N HIS A 82 6.49 9.47 -3.98
CA HIS A 82 5.67 8.42 -4.56
C HIS A 82 6.37 7.07 -4.57
N CYS A 83 5.70 6.05 -4.05
CA CYS A 83 6.26 4.70 -3.83
C CYS A 83 7.50 4.66 -2.92
N CYS A 84 7.76 5.75 -2.19
CA CYS A 84 8.93 5.87 -1.30
C CYS A 84 10.26 5.65 -2.05
N CYS A 85 10.35 6.10 -3.31
CA CYS A 85 11.53 5.86 -4.15
C CYS A 85 12.79 6.55 -3.60
N GLY A 86 12.64 7.66 -2.87
CA GLY A 86 13.74 8.37 -2.22
C GLY A 86 14.43 7.57 -1.12
N ASN A 87 13.72 6.65 -0.47
CA ASN A 87 14.28 5.71 0.51
C ASN A 87 13.49 4.39 0.52
N GLN A 88 13.84 3.51 -0.41
CA GLN A 88 13.20 2.20 -0.55
C GLN A 88 13.47 1.29 0.66
N THR A 89 14.61 1.47 1.33
CA THR A 89 14.97 0.72 2.54
C THR A 89 13.94 0.95 3.64
N ALA A 90 13.51 2.21 3.88
CA ALA A 90 12.48 2.50 4.87
C ALA A 90 11.15 1.76 4.58
N ALA A 91 10.77 1.63 3.31
CA ALA A 91 9.58 0.88 2.91
C ALA A 91 9.76 -0.62 3.10
N MET A 92 10.93 -1.17 2.73
CA MET A 92 11.23 -2.58 2.90
C MET A 92 11.35 -2.99 4.37
N ASP A 93 11.96 -2.17 5.21
CA ASP A 93 12.04 -2.37 6.66
C ASP A 93 10.64 -2.42 7.27
N ALA A 94 9.72 -1.56 6.82
CA ALA A 94 8.33 -1.61 7.26
C ALA A 94 7.64 -2.94 6.88
N VAL A 95 7.94 -3.50 5.71
CA VAL A 95 7.43 -4.82 5.28
C VAL A 95 8.01 -5.94 6.14
N LEU A 96 9.33 -5.94 6.36
CA LEU A 96 10.02 -6.97 7.15
C LEU A 96 9.55 -6.96 8.60
N LEU A 97 9.53 -5.79 9.26
CA LEU A 97 9.06 -5.64 10.63
C LEU A 97 7.60 -6.08 10.78
N TRP A 98 6.75 -5.78 9.80
CA TRP A 98 5.37 -6.25 9.79
C TRP A 98 5.30 -7.77 9.69
N ALA A 99 6.06 -8.38 8.77
CA ALA A 99 6.09 -9.83 8.62
C ALA A 99 6.57 -10.55 9.88
N GLU A 100 7.65 -10.07 10.52
CA GLU A 100 8.19 -10.61 11.77
C GLU A 100 7.18 -10.50 12.93
N MET A 101 6.51 -9.36 13.05
CA MET A 101 5.45 -9.16 14.05
C MET A 101 4.29 -10.14 13.82
N MET A 102 3.88 -10.35 12.58
CA MET A 102 2.83 -11.30 12.22
C MET A 102 3.22 -12.73 12.57
N GLU A 103 4.44 -13.14 12.25
CA GLU A 103 4.98 -14.46 12.59
C GLU A 103 5.05 -14.67 14.11
N ARG A 104 5.54 -13.67 14.85
CA ARG A 104 5.58 -13.72 16.31
C ARG A 104 4.19 -13.86 16.93
N ARG A 105 3.21 -13.12 16.42
CA ARG A 105 1.81 -13.23 16.88
C ARG A 105 1.28 -14.64 16.65
N ASP A 106 1.49 -15.19 15.46
CA ASP A 106 0.95 -16.50 15.10
C ASP A 106 1.55 -17.61 15.98
N ARG A 107 2.87 -17.57 16.24
CA ARG A 107 3.52 -18.48 17.21
C ARG A 107 2.92 -18.38 18.61
N LEU A 108 2.61 -17.17 19.09
CA LEU A 108 2.02 -16.98 20.41
C LEU A 108 0.60 -17.52 20.47
N LEU A 109 -0.20 -17.30 19.44
CA LEU A 109 -1.57 -17.80 19.37
C LEU A 109 -1.61 -19.34 19.31
N ASP A 110 -0.71 -19.96 18.54
CA ASP A 110 -0.60 -21.42 18.47
C ASP A 110 -0.14 -22.03 19.79
N GLY A 111 0.74 -21.33 20.52
CA GLY A 111 1.20 -21.76 21.85
C GLY A 111 0.14 -21.65 22.94
N LEU A 112 -0.83 -20.74 22.81
CA LEU A 112 -1.95 -20.55 23.74
C LEU A 112 -3.11 -21.53 23.49
N GLN A 113 -3.12 -22.20 22.33
CA GLN A 113 -4.13 -23.20 21.96
C GLN A 113 -3.75 -24.63 22.38
N LYS A 114 -2.56 -24.83 22.95
CA LYS A 114 -2.09 -26.09 23.54
C LYS A 114 -2.28 -26.08 25.06
#